data_AF-A0AAJ5E3F1-F1
#
_entry.id   AF-A0AAJ5E3F1-F1
#
_cell.length_a   1.000
_cell.length_b   1.000
_cell.length_c   1.000
_cell.angle_alpha   90.00
_cell.angle_beta   90.00
_cell.angle_gamma   90.00
#
_symmetry.space_group_name_H-M   'P 1'
#
loop_
_entity.id
_entity.type
_entity.pdbx_description
1 polymer ?
#
loop_
_entity_poly.entity_id
_entity_poly.type
_entity_poly.pdbx_seq_one_letter_code
_entity_poly.pdbx_strand_id
1 'polypeptide(L)'
;MELQILEVILWPRHGGEPRRLEFTPGKVNVISGASKTGKSAVVPIIDYCLCSSKCAIPVGVIREACSWFGVLIHTKEGKKLLARKEPGDNAQSGDMFILEGEQIELPLKIEGRNANVENVKSMLNGLSGLSNQGFDPESDAGTKSRAGYGVHIPTTEYCG
;
A
#
# COMPACT_ATOMS: atom_id res chain seq x y z
N MET A 1 0.14 6.01 -17.12
CA MET A 1 0.43 5.67 -15.72
C MET A 1 1.82 5.09 -15.65
N GLU A 2 2.69 5.63 -14.79
CA GLU A 2 3.98 5.01 -14.46
C GLU A 2 3.88 4.53 -13.02
N LEU A 3 3.84 3.21 -12.84
CA LEU A 3 3.83 2.55 -11.55
C LEU A 3 4.81 1.40 -11.63
N GLN A 4 5.81 1.41 -10.74
CA GLN A 4 6.77 0.33 -10.62
C GLN A 4 6.78 -0.16 -9.18
N ILE A 5 6.72 -1.47 -8.99
CA ILE A 5 6.87 -2.07 -7.67
C ILE A 5 8.36 -2.10 -7.35
N LEU A 6 8.73 -1.50 -6.23
CA LEU A 6 10.10 -1.49 -5.72
C LEU A 6 10.29 -2.63 -4.72
N GLU A 7 9.35 -2.83 -3.81
CA GLU A 7 9.51 -3.79 -2.72
C GLU A 7 8.17 -4.37 -2.26
N VAL A 8 8.20 -5.61 -1.76
CA VAL A 8 7.17 -6.17 -0.89
C VAL A 8 7.73 -6.25 0.52
N ILE A 9 6.98 -5.76 1.50
CA ILE A 9 7.39 -5.68 2.90
C ILE A 9 6.42 -6.47 3.78
N LEU A 10 6.98 -7.20 4.75
CA LEU A 10 6.23 -8.00 5.72
C LEU A 10 6.61 -7.56 7.13
N TRP A 11 5.65 -6.99 7.86
CA TRP A 11 5.86 -6.65 9.28
C TRP A 11 5.53 -7.86 10.15
N PRO A 12 6.47 -8.36 10.95
CA PRO A 12 6.21 -9.49 11.85
C PRO A 12 5.20 -9.10 12.94
N ARG A 13 4.39 -10.08 13.37
CA ARG A 13 3.42 -9.91 14.46
C ARG A 13 4.07 -9.85 15.83
N HIS A 14 5.12 -10.64 16.05
CA HIS A 14 5.78 -10.81 17.34
C HIS A 14 7.02 -9.91 17.51
N GLY A 15 7.06 -8.78 16.80
CA GLY A 15 8.21 -7.88 16.79
C GLY A 15 9.37 -8.38 15.91
N GLY A 16 10.42 -7.57 15.82
CA GLY A 16 11.54 -7.77 14.91
C GLY A 16 11.49 -6.87 13.68
N GLU A 17 12.54 -6.95 12.87
CA GLU A 17 12.66 -6.11 11.67
C GLU A 17 11.72 -6.58 10.55
N PRO A 18 11.13 -5.65 9.77
CA PRO A 18 10.34 -6.00 8.61
C PRO A 18 11.17 -6.79 7.59
N ARG A 19 10.60 -7.87 7.05
CA ARG A 19 11.23 -8.61 5.95
C ARG A 19 10.92 -7.92 4.64
N ARG A 20 11.93 -7.75 3.79
CA ARG A 20 11.84 -7.02 2.52
C ARG A 20 12.19 -7.93 1.37
N LEU A 21 11.39 -7.86 0.32
CA LEU A 21 11.66 -8.48 -0.98
C LEU A 21 11.77 -7.36 -2.01
N GLU A 22 13.00 -7.11 -2.46
CA GLU A 22 13.31 -6.03 -3.40
C GLU A 22 13.14 -6.49 -4.85
N PHE A 23 12.67 -5.56 -5.69
CA PHE A 23 12.51 -5.72 -7.13
C PHE A 23 13.40 -4.71 -7.84
N THR A 24 14.00 -5.13 -8.95
CA THR A 24 14.71 -4.22 -9.84
C THR A 24 13.72 -3.59 -10.82
N PRO A 25 13.54 -2.25 -10.81
CA PRO A 25 12.61 -1.58 -11.69
C PRO A 25 13.04 -1.67 -13.16
N GLY A 26 12.06 -1.64 -14.08
CA GLY A 26 12.31 -1.73 -15.52
C GLY A 26 12.87 -3.08 -16.01
N LYS A 27 12.90 -4.11 -15.16
CA LYS A 27 13.39 -5.45 -15.50
C LYS A 27 12.37 -6.53 -15.17
N VAL A 28 12.56 -7.70 -15.80
CA VAL A 28 11.87 -8.93 -15.39
C VAL A 28 12.52 -9.44 -14.10
N ASN A 29 11.73 -9.52 -13.04
CA ASN A 29 12.17 -10.02 -11.74
C ASN A 29 11.79 -11.50 -11.59
N VAL A 30 12.78 -12.36 -11.31
CA VAL A 30 12.59 -13.81 -11.15
C VAL A 30 12.67 -14.18 -9.68
N ILE A 31 11.55 -14.61 -9.11
CA ILE A 31 11.46 -15.05 -7.70
C ILE A 31 11.69 -16.56 -7.65
N SER A 32 12.87 -16.98 -7.18
CA SER A 32 13.25 -18.40 -7.08
C SER A 32 13.34 -18.89 -5.63
N GLY A 33 13.30 -20.20 -5.42
CA GLY A 33 13.40 -20.84 -4.09
C GLY A 33 12.66 -22.17 -4.00
N ALA A 34 12.97 -23.00 -2.99
CA ALA A 34 12.36 -24.31 -2.79
C ALA A 34 10.82 -24.26 -2.68
N SER A 35 10.10 -25.27 -3.15
CA SER A 35 8.63 -25.30 -3.07
C SER A 35 8.13 -25.06 -1.64
N LYS A 36 6.96 -24.42 -1.48
CA LYS A 36 6.31 -24.09 -0.19
C LYS A 36 6.99 -23.01 0.68
N THR A 37 7.97 -22.26 0.17
CA THR A 37 8.62 -21.16 0.91
C THR A 37 7.89 -19.80 0.85
N GLY A 38 6.64 -19.76 0.42
CA GLY A 38 5.86 -18.52 0.39
C GLY A 38 5.98 -17.69 -0.90
N LYS A 39 6.69 -18.16 -1.92
CA LYS A 39 6.79 -17.49 -3.25
C LYS A 39 5.43 -17.19 -3.89
N SER A 40 4.47 -18.13 -3.74
CA SER A 40 3.11 -17.96 -4.27
C SER A 40 2.31 -16.88 -3.57
N ALA A 41 2.77 -16.35 -2.43
CA ALA A 41 2.09 -15.29 -1.71
C ALA A 41 2.45 -13.88 -2.20
N VAL A 42 3.52 -13.72 -2.99
CA VAL A 42 4.02 -12.39 -3.38
C VAL A 42 2.98 -11.60 -4.18
N VAL A 43 2.41 -12.20 -5.23
CA VAL A 43 1.36 -11.56 -6.04
C VAL A 43 0.10 -11.29 -5.20
N PRO A 44 -0.44 -12.25 -4.42
CA PRO A 44 -1.55 -11.98 -3.50
C PRO A 44 -1.29 -10.85 -2.49
N ILE A 45 -0.06 -10.70 -2.00
CA ILE A 45 0.31 -9.60 -1.08
C ILE A 45 0.21 -8.26 -1.82
N ILE A 46 0.79 -8.17 -3.01
CA ILE A 46 0.73 -6.97 -3.85
C ILE A 46 -0.73 -6.60 -4.11
N ASP A 47 -1.54 -7.54 -4.60
CA ASP A 47 -2.96 -7.33 -4.89
C ASP A 47 -3.75 -6.88 -3.65
N TYR A 48 -3.47 -7.49 -2.50
CA TYR A 48 -4.12 -7.14 -1.25
C TYR A 48 -3.81 -5.70 -0.82
N CYS A 49 -2.56 -5.27 -0.95
CA CYS A 49 -2.13 -3.89 -0.65
C CYS A 49 -2.64 -2.89 -1.68
N LEU A 50 -2.85 -3.31 -2.93
CA LEU A 50 -3.51 -2.53 -3.99
C LEU A 50 -5.05 -2.59 -3.93
N CYS A 51 -5.60 -2.79 -2.73
CA CYS A 51 -7.04 -2.69 -2.45
C CYS A 51 -7.94 -3.77 -3.07
N SER A 52 -7.42 -4.98 -3.29
CA SER A 52 -8.26 -6.14 -3.64
C SER A 52 -9.40 -6.34 -2.62
N SER A 53 -10.57 -6.73 -3.10
CA SER A 53 -11.77 -6.93 -2.25
C SER A 53 -11.71 -8.16 -1.35
N LYS A 54 -10.70 -9.02 -1.52
CA LYS A 54 -10.48 -10.22 -0.71
C LYS A 54 -8.99 -10.42 -0.45
N CYS A 55 -8.66 -10.95 0.72
CA CYS A 55 -7.31 -11.42 1.01
C CYS A 55 -7.10 -12.81 0.41
N ALA A 56 -6.41 -12.88 -0.73
CA ALA A 56 -6.04 -14.15 -1.38
C ALA A 56 -4.69 -14.71 -0.88
N ILE A 57 -4.07 -14.05 0.11
CA ILE A 57 -2.81 -14.51 0.71
C ILE A 57 -3.08 -15.86 1.38
N PRO A 58 -2.33 -16.93 1.04
CA PRO A 58 -2.54 -18.24 1.63
C PRO A 58 -2.47 -18.21 3.16
N VAL A 59 -3.44 -18.86 3.80
CA VAL A 59 -3.43 -19.08 5.26
C VAL A 59 -2.25 -19.96 5.65
N GLY A 60 -1.69 -19.72 6.84
CA GLY A 60 -0.52 -20.41 7.36
C GLY A 60 0.63 -19.43 7.63
N VAL A 61 1.87 -19.89 7.37
CA VAL A 61 3.12 -19.25 7.82
C VAL A 61 3.16 -17.73 7.62
N ILE A 62 2.80 -17.22 6.44
CA ILE A 62 2.90 -15.78 6.16
C ILE A 62 1.82 -14.99 6.90
N ARG A 63 0.56 -15.44 6.84
CA ARG A 63 -0.55 -14.72 7.48
C ARG A 63 -0.46 -14.74 9.00
N GLU A 64 -0.06 -15.87 9.58
CA GLU A 64 0.07 -16.00 11.03
C GLU A 64 1.28 -15.22 11.57
N ALA A 65 2.39 -15.20 10.82
CA ALA A 65 3.61 -14.51 11.25
C ALA A 65 3.57 -12.99 11.08
N CYS A 66 2.66 -12.44 10.26
CA CYS A 66 2.65 -11.02 9.93
C CYS A 66 1.48 -10.26 10.59
N SER A 67 1.72 -8.98 10.90
CA SER A 67 0.71 -8.02 11.35
C SER A 67 0.23 -7.12 10.22
N TRP A 68 1.15 -6.75 9.33
CA TRP A 68 0.89 -5.93 8.14
C TRP A 68 1.65 -6.49 6.94
N PHE A 69 1.06 -6.29 5.76
CA PHE A 69 1.69 -6.50 4.47
C PHE A 69 1.85 -5.15 3.80
N GLY A 70 2.89 -4.94 3.00
CA GLY A 70 3.02 -3.71 2.25
C GLY A 70 3.72 -3.87 0.91
N VAL A 71 3.50 -2.87 0.08
CA VAL A 71 4.16 -2.69 -1.21
C VAL A 71 4.69 -1.27 -1.28
N LEU A 72 5.97 -1.14 -1.60
CA LEU A 72 6.58 0.14 -1.95
C LEU A 72 6.53 0.28 -3.47
N ILE A 73 5.89 1.35 -3.94
CA ILE A 73 5.78 1.66 -5.36
C ILE A 73 6.45 2.98 -5.68
N HIS A 74 7.00 3.07 -6.89
CA HIS A 74 7.42 4.32 -7.50
C HIS A 74 6.37 4.81 -8.50
N THR A 75 6.07 6.09 -8.45
CA THR A 75 5.13 6.78 -9.33
C THR A 75 5.76 8.08 -9.83
N LYS A 76 5.12 8.73 -10.80
CA LYS A 76 5.56 10.06 -11.29
C LYS A 76 5.56 11.15 -10.20
N GLU A 77 4.77 10.97 -9.16
CA GLU A 77 4.64 11.89 -8.02
C GLU A 77 5.55 11.50 -6.85
N GLY A 78 6.51 10.60 -7.06
CA GLY A 78 7.39 10.07 -6.03
C GLY A 78 7.00 8.67 -5.57
N LYS A 79 7.60 8.23 -4.45
CA LYS A 79 7.38 6.91 -3.87
C LYS A 79 6.14 6.92 -2.98
N LYS A 80 5.47 5.78 -2.93
CA LYS A 80 4.31 5.54 -2.08
C LYS A 80 4.45 4.17 -1.43
N LEU A 81 4.40 4.11 -0.10
CA LEU A 81 4.30 2.87 0.66
C LEU A 81 2.83 2.63 0.95
N LEU A 82 2.30 1.50 0.51
CA LEU A 82 0.94 1.06 0.79
C LEU A 82 1.00 -0.20 1.62
N ALA A 83 0.55 -0.13 2.87
CA ALA A 83 0.45 -1.27 3.75
C ALA A 83 -0.99 -1.54 4.13
N ARG A 84 -1.35 -2.82 4.25
CA ARG A 84 -2.66 -3.30 4.64
C ARG A 84 -2.55 -4.32 5.75
N LYS A 85 -3.39 -4.15 6.77
CA LYS A 85 -3.38 -5.01 7.96
C LYS A 85 -3.81 -6.43 7.61
N GLU A 86 -3.20 -7.40 8.28
CA GLU A 86 -3.64 -8.80 8.22
C GLU A 86 -5.10 -8.90 8.71
N PRO A 87 -5.99 -9.62 7.98
CA PRO A 87 -7.42 -9.54 8.23
C PRO A 87 -7.95 -10.41 9.39
N GLY A 88 -7.12 -11.23 10.02
CA GLY A 88 -7.53 -12.22 11.02
C GLY A 88 -8.54 -13.21 10.41
N ASP A 89 -9.64 -13.45 11.14
CA ASP A 89 -10.72 -14.34 10.69
C ASP A 89 -11.63 -13.71 9.61
N ASN A 90 -11.42 -12.43 9.27
CA ASN A 90 -12.21 -11.76 8.25
C ASN A 90 -11.72 -12.07 6.83
N ALA A 91 -12.60 -11.88 5.85
CA ALA A 91 -12.24 -12.01 4.44
C ALA A 91 -11.20 -10.95 3.98
N GLN A 92 -11.18 -9.79 4.64
CA GLN A 92 -10.27 -8.67 4.39
C GLN A 92 -10.27 -7.67 5.57
N SER A 93 -9.25 -6.82 5.64
CA SER A 93 -9.19 -5.66 6.53
C SER A 93 -9.42 -4.37 5.75
N GLY A 94 -10.12 -3.40 6.34
CA GLY A 94 -10.22 -2.04 5.81
C GLY A 94 -9.04 -1.14 6.21
N ASP A 95 -8.21 -1.59 7.15
CA ASP A 95 -7.13 -0.79 7.73
C ASP A 95 -5.94 -0.71 6.78
N MET A 96 -5.67 0.51 6.31
CA MET A 96 -4.54 0.84 5.45
C MET A 96 -3.56 1.78 6.16
N PHE A 97 -2.32 1.73 5.73
CA PHE A 97 -1.27 2.67 6.12
C PHE A 97 -0.54 3.16 4.88
N ILE A 98 -0.38 4.47 4.75
CA ILE A 98 0.25 5.14 3.60
C ILE A 98 1.40 6.02 4.07
N LEU A 99 2.53 5.96 3.37
CA LEU A 99 3.55 7.01 3.39
C LEU A 99 3.84 7.45 1.96
N GLU A 100 4.07 8.75 1.77
CA GLU A 100 4.37 9.34 0.46
C GLU A 100 5.58 10.26 0.56
N GLY A 101 6.43 10.24 -0.47
CA GLY A 101 7.59 11.14 -0.55
C GLY A 101 8.60 10.69 -1.60
N GLU A 102 9.59 11.55 -1.88
CA GLU A 102 10.73 11.20 -2.75
C GLU A 102 11.58 10.06 -2.17
N GLN A 103 11.70 10.07 -0.84
CA GLN A 103 12.32 9.02 -0.05
C GLN A 103 11.34 8.60 1.03
N ILE A 104 11.27 7.30 1.28
CA ILE A 104 10.44 6.71 2.33
C ILE A 104 11.37 6.00 3.29
N GLU A 105 11.34 6.45 4.54
CA GLU A 105 11.92 5.71 5.66
C GLU A 105 10.91 4.65 6.10
N LEU A 106 11.30 3.39 6.00
CA LEU A 106 10.44 2.29 6.35
C LEU A 106 10.26 2.24 7.88
N PRO A 107 9.03 2.31 8.41
CA PRO A 107 8.82 2.18 9.84
C PRO A 107 9.13 0.74 10.30
N LEU A 108 9.85 0.60 11.41
CA LEU A 108 10.10 -0.71 12.03
C LEU A 108 8.79 -1.41 12.45
N LYS A 109 7.78 -0.62 12.83
CA LYS A 109 6.45 -1.08 13.23
C LYS A 109 5.39 -0.08 12.81
N ILE A 110 4.24 -0.59 12.38
CA ILE A 110 3.04 0.22 12.11
C ILE A 110 2.16 0.19 13.36
N GLU A 111 2.08 1.31 14.08
CA GLU A 111 1.29 1.44 15.32
C GLU A 111 -0.23 1.47 15.07
N GLY A 112 -0.65 1.92 13.88
CA GLY A 112 -2.06 2.00 13.53
C GLY A 112 -2.28 2.39 12.07
N ARG A 113 -3.53 2.30 11.64
CA ARG A 113 -3.95 2.79 10.32
C ARG A 113 -3.87 4.32 10.27
N ASN A 114 -3.53 4.86 9.11
CA ASN A 114 -3.71 6.29 8.81
C ASN A 114 -4.60 6.52 7.57
N ALA A 115 -5.10 5.43 6.96
CA ALA A 115 -5.98 5.45 5.81
C ALA A 115 -6.94 4.25 5.82
N ASN A 116 -7.89 4.26 4.90
CA ASN A 116 -8.72 3.10 4.57
C ASN A 116 -8.61 2.74 3.08
N VAL A 117 -9.30 1.67 2.70
CA VAL A 117 -9.30 1.14 1.33
C VAL A 117 -9.84 2.16 0.32
N GLU A 118 -10.86 2.94 0.69
CA GLU A 118 -11.46 3.96 -0.16
C GLU A 118 -10.50 5.12 -0.45
N ASN A 119 -9.72 5.54 0.56
CA ASN A 119 -8.69 6.57 0.40
C ASN A 119 -7.60 6.11 -0.59
N VAL A 120 -7.09 4.88 -0.43
CA VAL A 120 -6.05 4.33 -1.31
C VAL A 120 -6.58 4.11 -2.73
N LYS A 121 -7.81 3.61 -2.90
CA LYS A 121 -8.45 3.50 -4.23
C LYS A 121 -8.56 4.86 -4.92
N SER A 122 -8.99 5.89 -4.19
CA SER A 122 -9.10 7.25 -4.74
C SER A 122 -7.75 7.79 -5.19
N MET A 123 -6.70 7.56 -4.39
CA MET A 123 -5.32 7.91 -4.75
C MET A 123 -4.84 7.15 -6.01
N LEU A 124 -5.04 5.84 -6.08
CA LEU A 124 -4.68 5.03 -7.26
C LEU A 124 -5.47 5.42 -8.52
N ASN A 125 -6.74 5.80 -8.38
CA ASN A 125 -7.56 6.33 -9.47
C ASN A 125 -7.02 7.68 -9.98
N GLY A 126 -6.54 8.53 -9.08
CA GLY A 126 -5.82 9.76 -9.44
C GLY A 126 -4.57 9.47 -10.28
N LEU A 127 -3.72 8.56 -9.79
CA LEU A 127 -2.45 8.16 -10.44
C LEU A 127 -2.64 7.50 -11.81
N SER A 128 -3.72 6.75 -11.98
CA SER A 128 -4.05 6.10 -13.26
C SER A 128 -4.60 7.08 -14.30
N GLY A 129 -4.91 8.32 -13.91
CA GLY A 129 -5.58 9.29 -14.77
C GLY A 129 -7.06 8.96 -14.97
N LEU A 130 -7.65 8.11 -14.13
CA LEU A 130 -9.09 7.81 -14.11
C LEU A 130 -9.93 8.92 -13.45
N SER A 131 -9.35 10.11 -13.31
CA SER A 131 -10.07 11.31 -12.87
C SER A 131 -10.83 11.90 -14.07
N ASN A 132 -12.14 11.67 -14.11
CA ASN A 132 -13.11 12.24 -15.07
C ASN A 132 -12.83 11.99 -16.58
N GLN A 133 -12.80 10.74 -17.02
CA GLN A 133 -13.43 10.48 -18.33
C GLN A 133 -14.94 10.50 -18.09
N GLY A 134 -15.58 11.60 -18.49
CA GLY A 134 -17.02 11.75 -18.46
C GLY A 134 -17.68 10.57 -19.18
N PHE A 135 -18.40 9.75 -18.42
CA PHE A 135 -19.65 9.23 -18.95
C PHE A 135 -20.59 10.44 -18.99
N ASP A 136 -20.61 11.14 -20.12
CA ASP A 136 -21.68 12.08 -20.43
C ASP A 136 -22.90 11.26 -20.92
N PRO A 137 -23.97 11.20 -20.13
CA PRO A 137 -25.27 11.58 -20.61
C PRO A 137 -25.55 12.98 -20.04
N GLU A 138 -25.83 13.92 -20.94
CA GLU A 138 -26.13 15.33 -20.70
C GLU A 138 -26.77 15.65 -19.34
N SER A 139 -26.25 16.70 -18.68
CA SER A 139 -26.98 17.93 -18.29
C SER A 139 -26.66 18.51 -16.88
N ASP A 140 -26.10 19.72 -16.95
CA ASP A 140 -26.32 20.94 -16.15
C ASP A 140 -26.02 21.04 -14.63
N ALA A 141 -25.47 22.23 -14.31
CA ALA A 141 -25.45 22.98 -13.05
C ALA A 141 -24.58 22.51 -11.87
N GLY A 142 -23.64 23.38 -11.46
CA GLY A 142 -23.20 23.45 -10.06
C GLY A 142 -21.75 23.86 -9.81
N THR A 143 -21.54 25.14 -9.51
CA THR A 143 -20.25 25.78 -9.22
C THR A 143 -19.67 25.44 -7.83
N LYS A 144 -18.33 25.27 -7.75
CA LYS A 144 -17.36 25.43 -6.62
C LYS A 144 -17.43 24.51 -5.39
N SER A 145 -16.31 23.83 -5.10
CA SER A 145 -15.40 24.15 -3.95
C SER A 145 -14.18 23.21 -3.90
N ARG A 146 -12.96 23.78 -3.88
CA ARG A 146 -11.70 23.08 -3.56
C ARG A 146 -11.56 23.00 -2.04
N ALA A 147 -11.43 21.80 -1.47
CA ALA A 147 -10.93 21.60 -0.11
C ALA A 147 -9.49 21.06 -0.22
N GLY A 148 -8.52 21.90 0.13
CA GLY A 148 -7.14 21.47 0.33
C GLY A 148 -7.00 20.85 1.71
N TYR A 149 -6.55 19.60 1.77
CA TYR A 149 -6.13 18.99 3.03
C TYR A 149 -4.65 19.31 3.24
N GLY A 150 -4.38 20.29 4.10
CA GLY A 150 -3.06 20.52 4.66
C GLY A 150 -2.77 19.47 5.72
N VAL A 151 -1.78 18.63 5.47
CA VAL A 151 -1.22 17.74 6.49
C VAL A 151 -0.28 18.58 7.36
N HIS A 152 -0.72 18.86 8.58
CA HIS A 152 0.10 19.52 9.60
C HIS A 152 0.96 18.45 10.27
N ILE A 153 2.27 18.45 10.01
CA ILE A 153 3.24 17.58 10.68
C ILE A 153 3.69 18.33 11.94
N PRO A 154 3.44 17.85 13.16
CA PRO A 154 4.02 18.46 14.35
C PRO A 154 5.53 18.17 14.39
N THR A 155 6.33 19.21 14.24
CA THR A 155 7.76 19.20 14.57
C THR A 155 7.89 18.97 16.08
N THR A 156 8.43 17.82 16.46
CA THR A 156 8.79 17.53 17.84
C THR A 156 10.10 18.26 18.14
N GLU A 157 10.03 19.28 18.99
CA GLU A 157 11.20 19.91 19.60
C GLU A 157 11.90 18.89 20.53
N TYR A 158 13.12 18.51 20.16
CA TYR A 158 14.10 18.01 21.12
C TYR A 158 14.65 19.23 21.88
N CYS A 159 14.18 19.43 23.11
CA CYS A 159 14.86 20.26 24.11
C CYS A 159 15.78 19.38 24.95
N GLY A 160 16.96 19.94 25.29
CA GLY A 160 18.06 19.29 25.99
C GLY A 160 17.95 19.26 27.50
#